data_AF-A0A377IW16-F1
#
_entry.id   AF-A0A377IW16-F1
#
_cell.length_a   1.000
_cell.length_b   1.000
_cell.length_c   1.000
_cell.angle_alpha   90.00
_cell.angle_beta   90.00
_cell.angle_gamma   90.00
#
_symmetry.space_group_name_H-M   'P 1'
#
loop_
_entity.id
_entity.type
_entity.pdbx_description
1 polymer ?
#
loop_
_entity_poly.entity_id
_entity_poly.type
_entity_poly.pdbx_seq_one_letter_code
_entity_poly.pdbx_strand_id
1 'polypeptide(L)'
;MSEKQSRLDALKKKQEQLRSQIQKLESLEKSRERKRDTRRKILVGSYFIDKANQEGTLSSLYQQIDKYIKRNADRELFHLEPLEEQQISSKLEELESQ
;
A
#
# COMPACT_ATOMS: atom_id res chain seq x y z
N MET A 1 -41.54 -9.78 -31.53
CA MET A 1 -40.29 -10.13 -30.81
C MET A 1 -40.34 -11.59 -30.43
N SER A 2 -39.40 -12.43 -30.87
CA SER A 2 -39.40 -13.87 -30.54
C SER A 2 -39.22 -14.07 -29.03
N GLU A 3 -39.99 -14.97 -28.40
CA GLU A 3 -39.86 -15.30 -26.97
C GLU A 3 -38.42 -15.66 -26.57
N LYS A 4 -37.66 -16.25 -27.50
CA LYS A 4 -36.24 -16.57 -27.32
C LYS A 4 -35.39 -15.30 -27.15
N GLN A 5 -35.71 -14.23 -27.88
CA GLN A 5 -35.02 -12.94 -27.76
C GLN A 5 -35.30 -12.28 -26.40
N SER A 6 -36.55 -12.33 -25.94
CA SER A 6 -36.92 -11.79 -24.62
C SER A 6 -36.22 -12.53 -23.46
N ARG A 7 -36.07 -13.85 -23.56
CA ARG A 7 -35.34 -14.64 -22.56
C ARG A 7 -33.84 -14.33 -22.58
N LEU A 8 -33.26 -14.12 -23.75
CA LEU A 8 -31.85 -13.74 -23.89
C LEU A 8 -31.57 -12.38 -23.25
N ASP A 9 -32.43 -11.39 -23.48
CA ASP A 9 -32.26 -10.04 -22.92
C ASP A 9 -32.40 -10.04 -21.38
N ALA A 10 -33.33 -10.85 -20.85
CA ALA A 10 -33.45 -11.05 -19.40
C ALA A 10 -32.19 -11.70 -18.79
N LEU A 11 -31.59 -12.70 -19.46
CA LEU A 11 -30.35 -13.32 -19.01
C LEU A 11 -29.16 -12.35 -19.05
N LYS A 12 -29.04 -11.53 -20.11
CA LYS A 12 -28.01 -10.48 -20.20
C LYS A 12 -28.13 -9.47 -19.07
N LYS A 13 -29.35 -9.00 -18.79
CA LYS A 13 -29.60 -8.06 -17.67
C LYS A 13 -29.21 -8.68 -16.32
N LYS A 14 -29.54 -9.95 -16.10
CA LYS A 14 -29.15 -10.68 -14.88
C LYS A 14 -27.62 -10.85 -14.79
N GLN A 15 -26.95 -11.13 -15.91
CA GLN A 15 -25.49 -11.22 -15.96
C GLN A 15 -24.82 -9.89 -15.59
N GLU A 16 -25.32 -8.78 -16.11
CA GLU A 16 -24.81 -7.44 -15.80
C GLU A 16 -24.99 -7.10 -14.32
N GLN A 17 -26.16 -7.40 -13.75
CA GLN A 17 -26.42 -7.24 -12.31
C GLN A 17 -25.45 -8.06 -11.46
N LEU A 18 -25.24 -9.33 -11.81
CA LEU A 18 -24.29 -10.20 -11.08
C LEU A 18 -22.85 -9.70 -11.21
N ARG A 19 -22.44 -9.23 -12.39
CA ARG A 19 -21.10 -8.63 -12.59
C ARG A 19 -20.89 -7.41 -11.70
N SER A 20 -21.88 -6.53 -11.61
CA SER A 20 -21.82 -5.36 -10.73
C SER A 20 -21.71 -5.76 -9.24
N GLN A 21 -22.45 -6.79 -8.83
CA GLN A 21 -22.37 -7.32 -7.45
C GLN A 21 -21.00 -7.92 -7.14
N ILE A 22 -20.43 -8.71 -8.07
CA ILE A 22 -19.09 -9.29 -7.94
C ILE A 22 -18.05 -8.17 -7.78
N GLN A 23 -18.06 -7.18 -8.68
CA GLN A 23 -17.12 -6.06 -8.62
C GLN A 23 -17.23 -5.29 -7.29
N LYS A 24 -18.44 -5.12 -6.76
CA LYS A 24 -18.65 -4.49 -5.45
C LYS A 24 -18.02 -5.31 -4.33
N LEU A 25 -18.23 -6.62 -4.31
CA LEU A 25 -17.67 -7.50 -3.28
C LEU A 25 -16.13 -7.55 -3.36
N GLU A 26 -15.56 -7.66 -4.56
CA GLU A 26 -14.11 -7.62 -4.76
C GLU A 26 -13.51 -6.28 -4.28
N SER A 27 -14.18 -5.16 -4.53
CA SER A 27 -13.72 -3.85 -4.07
C SER A 27 -13.72 -3.75 -2.53
N LEU A 28 -14.72 -4.34 -1.88
CA LEU A 28 -14.82 -4.40 -0.42
C LEU A 28 -13.72 -5.27 0.17
N GLU A 29 -13.44 -6.43 -0.43
CA GLU A 29 -12.37 -7.32 0.00
C GLU A 29 -11.00 -6.67 -0.16
N LYS A 30 -10.72 -6.06 -1.32
CA LYS A 30 -9.50 -5.27 -1.54
C LYS A 30 -9.36 -4.12 -0.53
N SER A 31 -10.46 -3.46 -0.16
CA SER A 31 -10.41 -2.42 0.88
C SER A 31 -10.12 -3.00 2.27
N ARG A 32 -10.73 -4.13 2.62
CA ARG A 32 -10.45 -4.83 3.89
C ARG A 32 -9.00 -5.29 3.98
N GLU A 33 -8.46 -5.84 2.90
CA GLU A 33 -7.07 -6.30 2.88
C GLU A 33 -6.09 -5.13 2.98
N ARG A 34 -6.33 -4.03 2.27
CA ARG A 34 -5.53 -2.80 2.44
C ARG A 34 -5.56 -2.29 3.89
N LYS A 35 -6.72 -2.26 4.54
CA LYS A 35 -6.83 -1.86 5.96
C LYS A 35 -6.04 -2.79 6.89
N ARG A 36 -6.12 -4.10 6.66
CA ARG A 36 -5.37 -5.09 7.45
C ARG A 36 -3.87 -4.94 7.22
N ASP A 37 -3.44 -4.78 5.98
CA ASP A 37 -2.04 -4.55 5.62
C ASP A 37 -1.49 -3.27 6.27
N THR A 38 -2.20 -2.15 6.18
CA THR A 38 -1.84 -0.92 6.89
C THR A 38 -1.73 -1.14 8.39
N ARG A 39 -2.68 -1.88 8.99
CA ARG A 39 -2.64 -2.19 10.43
C ARG A 39 -1.42 -3.06 10.80
N ARG A 40 -1.07 -4.05 9.98
CA ARG A 40 0.15 -4.87 10.18
C ARG A 40 1.40 -4.00 10.16
N LYS A 41 1.54 -3.14 9.14
CA LYS A 41 2.68 -2.22 9.00
C LYS A 41 2.83 -1.29 10.20
N ILE A 42 1.72 -0.71 10.69
CA ILE A 42 1.72 0.14 11.88
C ILE A 42 2.17 -0.64 13.12
N LEU A 43 1.61 -1.83 13.35
CA LEU A 43 1.95 -2.64 14.54
C LEU A 43 3.40 -3.11 14.54
N VAL A 44 3.90 -3.52 13.37
CA VAL A 44 5.31 -3.88 13.21
C VAL A 44 6.20 -2.67 13.47
N GLY A 45 5.86 -1.51 12.90
CA GLY A 45 6.58 -0.27 13.13
C GLY A 45 6.61 0.16 14.60
N SER A 46 5.46 0.12 15.29
CA SER A 46 5.39 0.47 16.71
C SER A 46 6.25 -0.44 17.56
N TYR A 47 6.21 -1.76 17.29
CA TYR A 47 7.04 -2.72 18.01
C TYR A 47 8.54 -2.45 17.84
N PHE A 48 9.01 -2.18 16.62
CA PHE A 48 10.43 -1.89 16.38
C PHE A 48 10.89 -0.59 17.05
N ILE A 49 10.05 0.44 17.06
CA ILE A 49 10.34 1.70 17.75
C ILE A 49 10.43 1.47 19.27
N ASP A 50 9.44 0.77 19.85
CA ASP A 50 9.42 0.47 21.28
C ASP A 50 10.64 -0.36 21.70
N LYS A 51 11.00 -1.36 20.89
CA LYS A 51 12.19 -2.19 21.12
C LYS A 51 13.47 -1.37 21.03
N ALA A 52 13.63 -0.54 20.01
CA ALA A 52 14.82 0.29 19.83
C ALA A 52 14.96 1.36 20.93
N ASN A 53 13.86 1.87 21.46
CA ASN A 53 13.86 2.75 22.63
C ASN A 53 14.35 2.03 23.89
N GLN A 54 13.90 0.79 24.12
CA GLN A 54 14.34 -0.01 25.28
C GLN A 54 15.84 -0.36 25.20
N GLU A 55 16.33 -0.66 24.00
CA GLU A 55 17.73 -1.03 23.75
C GLU A 55 18.66 0.17 23.54
N GLY A 56 18.13 1.39 23.44
CA GLY A 56 18.91 2.60 23.13
C GLY A 56 19.45 2.62 21.68
N THR A 57 18.90 1.81 20.78
CA THR A 57 19.37 1.61 19.40
C THR A 57 18.56 2.41 18.37
N LEU A 58 17.72 3.35 18.81
CA LEU A 58 16.82 4.13 17.94
C LEU A 58 17.54 4.83 16.78
N SER A 59 18.71 5.40 17.01
CA SER A 59 19.52 6.04 15.96
C SER A 59 19.96 5.04 14.88
N SER A 60 20.35 3.82 15.28
CA SER A 60 20.71 2.76 14.33
C SER A 60 19.51 2.33 13.49
N LEU A 61 18.32 2.25 14.09
CA LEU A 61 17.08 1.97 13.37
C LEU A 61 16.80 3.06 12.31
N TYR A 62 16.93 4.34 12.66
CA TYR A 62 16.71 5.44 11.72
C TYR A 62 17.73 5.46 10.59
N GLN A 63 18.99 5.13 10.85
CA GLN A 63 20.01 4.95 9.79
C GLN A 63 19.68 3.78 8.85
N GLN A 64 19.04 2.71 9.32
CA GLN A 64 18.58 1.64 8.45
C GLN A 64 17.40 2.10 7.58
N ILE A 65 16.48 2.87 8.15
CA ILE A 65 15.33 3.45 7.46
C ILE A 65 15.76 4.46 6.39
N ASP A 66 16.84 5.21 6.63
CA ASP A 66 17.42 6.16 5.68
C ASP A 66 17.72 5.56 4.30
N LYS A 67 18.07 4.27 4.25
CA LYS A 67 18.33 3.57 2.99
C LYS A 67 17.07 3.37 2.15
N TYR A 68 15.90 3.36 2.79
CA TYR A 68 14.62 3.06 2.16
C TYR A 68 13.78 4.32 1.86
N ILE A 69 13.86 5.36 2.69
CA ILE A 69 13.02 6.56 2.55
C ILE A 69 13.64 7.57 1.58
N LYS A 70 12.87 7.89 0.53
CA LYS A 70 13.25 8.85 -0.53
C LYS A 70 12.63 10.23 -0.35
N ARG A 71 11.41 10.30 0.17
CA ARG A 71 10.65 11.55 0.24
C ARG A 71 11.09 12.36 1.45
N ASN A 72 11.47 13.62 1.23
CA ASN A 72 11.91 14.51 2.31
C ASN A 72 10.87 14.69 3.43
N ALA A 73 9.57 14.73 3.08
CA ALA A 73 8.50 14.78 4.08
C ALA A 73 8.46 13.54 4.99
N ASP A 74 8.80 12.36 4.47
CA ASP A 74 8.85 11.14 5.28
C ASP A 74 10.16 11.09 6.08
N ARG A 75 11.28 11.59 5.53
CA ARG A 75 12.60 11.69 6.19
C ARG A 75 12.55 12.57 7.44
N GLU A 76 11.79 13.66 7.38
CA GLU A 76 11.56 14.56 8.51
C GLU A 76 10.97 13.83 9.74
N LEU A 77 10.08 12.86 9.52
CA LEU A 77 9.47 12.05 10.59
C LEU A 77 10.48 11.20 11.38
N PHE A 78 11.65 10.95 10.80
CA PHE A 78 12.73 10.14 11.39
C PHE A 78 13.98 10.97 11.70
N HIS A 79 13.87 12.30 11.68
CA HIS A 79 14.99 13.23 11.90
C HIS A 79 16.17 13.01 10.94
N LEU A 80 15.89 12.61 9.70
CA LEU A 80 16.88 12.40 8.66
C LEU A 80 17.06 13.66 7.82
N GLU A 81 18.28 13.90 7.34
CA GLU A 81 18.58 15.03 6.46
C GLU A 81 17.84 14.90 5.12
N PRO A 82 17.31 16.00 4.56
CA PRO A 82 16.65 15.97 3.26
C PRO A 82 17.66 15.60 2.15
N LEU A 83 17.19 14.85 1.16
CA LEU A 83 17.96 14.56 -0.05
C LEU A 83 17.79 15.68 -1.07
N GLU A 84 18.87 15.96 -1.79
CA GLU A 84 18.86 16.79 -2.99
C GLU A 84 18.27 16.04 -4.19
N GLU A 85 17.78 16.75 -5.20
CA GLU A 85 17.15 16.15 -6.39
C GLU A 85 18.03 15.11 -7.08
N GLN A 86 19.35 15.36 -7.14
CA GLN A 86 20.33 14.46 -7.75
C GLN A 86 20.43 13.13 -6.97
N GLN A 87 20.39 13.21 -5.64
CA GLN A 87 20.47 12.06 -4.73
C GLN A 87 19.16 11.26 -4.72
N ILE A 88 18.02 11.92 -4.94
CA ILE A 88 16.73 11.25 -5.08
C ILE A 88 16.71 10.40 -6.36
N SER A 89 17.21 10.94 -7.47
CA SER A 89 17.28 10.22 -8.76
C SER A 89 18.18 8.98 -8.68
N SER A 90 19.39 9.11 -8.13
CA SER A 90 20.30 7.96 -8.00
C SER A 90 19.74 6.87 -7.09
N LYS A 91 19.10 7.25 -5.98
CA LYS A 91 18.50 6.29 -5.04
C LYS A 91 17.21 5.65 -5.57
N LEU A 92 16.57 6.26 -6.59
CA LEU A 92 15.48 5.63 -7.32
C LEU A 92 16.01 4.47 -8.18
N GLU A 93 17.06 4.70 -8.94
CA GLU A 93 17.69 3.71 -9.83
C GLU A 93 18.27 2.51 -9.07
N GLU A 94 18.93 2.75 -7.93
CA GLU A 94 19.53 1.68 -7.10
C GLU A 94 18.51 0.70 -6.51
N LEU A 95 17.32 1.19 -6.15
CA LEU A 95 16.27 0.36 -5.55
C LEU A 95 15.41 -0.37 -6.59
N GLU A 96 15.35 0.12 -7.83
CA GLU A 96 14.69 -0.59 -8.94
C GLU A 96 15.57 -1.69 -9.53
N SER A 97 16.87 -1.68 -9.22
CA SER A 97 17.84 -2.68 -9.67
C SER A 97 17.99 -3.89 -8.73
N GLN A 98 17.22 -3.93 -7.63
CA GLN A 98 17.21 -5.00 -6.61
C GLN A 98 15.91 -5.80 -6.65
#